data_AF-W6NGK7-F1
#
_entry.id   AF-W6NGK7-F1
#
_cell.length_a   1.000
_cell.length_b   1.000
_cell.length_c   1.000
_cell.angle_alpha   90.00
_cell.angle_beta   90.00
_cell.angle_gamma   90.00
#
_symmetry.space_group_name_H-M   'P 1'
#
loop_
_entity.id
_entity.type
_entity.pdbx_description
1 polymer ?
#
loop_
_entity_poly.entity_id
_entity_poly.type
_entity_poly.pdbx_seq_one_letter_code
_entity_poly.pdbx_strand_id
1 'polypeptide(L)'
;MYHALGHNVIVFIKAMMTCDKADLERSMQVSKDACAVIERFRQKFSLSETFLSFGGRLPRNLTDEELHAELCYAECLLTRAALAFFQDDNFASFIKGALRIRSCYQIYR
;
A
#
# COMPACT_ATOMS: atom_id res chain seq x y z
N MET A 1 -0.45 -13.28 -2.51
CA MET A 1 -0.55 -11.81 -2.65
C MET A 1 -1.84 -11.36 -3.34
N TYR A 2 -2.16 -11.87 -4.54
CA TYR A 2 -3.28 -11.37 -5.36
C TYR A 2 -4.66 -11.48 -4.72
N HIS A 3 -4.96 -12.58 -4.03
CA HIS A 3 -6.24 -12.72 -3.32
C HIS A 3 -6.41 -11.66 -2.21
N ALA A 4 -5.34 -11.38 -1.46
CA ALA A 4 -5.35 -10.37 -0.41
C ALA A 4 -5.55 -8.96 -0.99
N LEU A 5 -4.88 -8.66 -2.10
CA LEU A 5 -5.06 -7.40 -2.84
C LEU A 5 -6.49 -7.27 -3.38
N GLY A 6 -6.99 -8.29 -4.08
CA GLY A 6 -8.34 -8.28 -4.66
C GLY A 6 -9.42 -8.11 -3.61
N HIS A 7 -9.32 -8.82 -2.48
CA HIS A 7 -10.24 -8.64 -1.35
C HIS A 7 -10.16 -7.23 -0.77
N ASN A 8 -8.96 -6.68 -0.57
CA ASN A 8 -8.75 -5.30 -0.12
C ASN A 8 -9.40 -4.27 -1.06
N VAL A 9 -9.22 -4.42 -2.38
CA VAL A 9 -9.80 -3.52 -3.38
C VAL A 9 -11.33 -3.56 -3.36
N ILE A 10 -11.95 -4.74 -3.24
CA ILE A 10 -13.41 -4.86 -3.18
C ILE A 10 -13.98 -4.17 -1.93
N VAL A 11 -13.37 -4.42 -0.76
CA VAL A 11 -13.81 -3.79 0.50
C VAL A 11 -13.57 -2.27 0.46
N PHE A 12 -12.49 -1.82 -0.16
CA PHE A 12 -12.22 -0.41 -0.41
C PHE A 12 -13.28 0.26 -1.26
N ILE A 13 -13.62 -0.33 -2.42
CA ILE A 13 -14.67 0.21 -3.29
C ILE A 13 -15.98 0.35 -2.51
N LYS A 14 -16.35 -0.68 -1.73
CA LYS A 14 -17.54 -0.60 -0.87
C LYS A 14 -17.47 0.58 0.09
N ALA A 15 -16.38 0.73 0.83
CA ALA A 15 -16.21 1.80 1.81
C ALA A 15 -16.22 3.20 1.19
N MET A 16 -15.66 3.34 -0.01
CA MET A 16 -15.67 4.58 -0.79
C MET A 16 -17.06 4.91 -1.35
N MET A 17 -17.87 3.91 -1.69
CA MET A 17 -19.23 4.11 -2.20
C MET A 17 -20.23 4.43 -1.08
N THR A 18 -20.07 3.81 0.10
CA THR A 18 -20.97 4.03 1.24
C THR A 18 -20.59 5.25 2.05
N CYS A 19 -19.29 5.62 2.08
CA CYS A 19 -18.73 6.67 2.94
C CYS A 19 -19.12 6.51 4.42
N ASP A 20 -19.49 5.30 4.84
CA ASP A 20 -19.85 5.00 6.23
C ASP A 20 -18.56 4.80 7.04
N LYS A 21 -18.49 5.39 8.24
CA LYS A 21 -17.31 5.34 9.10
C LYS A 21 -16.94 3.89 9.45
N ALA A 22 -17.93 3.04 9.70
CA ALA A 22 -17.70 1.62 10.00
C ALA A 22 -17.10 0.86 8.82
N ASP A 23 -17.55 1.14 7.59
CA ASP A 23 -17.00 0.52 6.39
C ASP A 23 -15.59 1.06 6.07
N LEU A 24 -15.33 2.36 6.29
CA LEU A 24 -13.99 2.97 6.13
C LEU A 24 -12.97 2.37 7.11
N GLU A 25 -13.34 2.23 8.39
CA GLU A 25 -12.50 1.58 9.41
C GLU A 25 -12.21 0.11 9.07
N ARG A 26 -13.25 -0.63 8.66
CA ARG A 26 -13.11 -2.00 8.22
C ARG A 26 -12.16 -2.10 7.03
N SER A 27 -12.33 -1.23 6.04
CA SER A 27 -11.45 -1.20 4.86
C SER A 27 -10.02 -0.86 5.24
N MET A 28 -9.79 0.06 6.18
CA MET A 28 -8.45 0.39 6.66
C MET A 28 -7.79 -0.81 7.34
N GLN A 29 -8.55 -1.59 8.12
CA GLN A 29 -8.05 -2.79 8.80
C GLN A 29 -7.72 -3.90 7.80
N VAL A 30 -8.65 -4.23 6.89
CA VAL A 30 -8.43 -5.23 5.83
C VAL A 30 -7.20 -4.86 4.99
N SER A 31 -6.99 -3.57 4.74
CA SER A 31 -5.83 -3.09 4.00
C SER A 31 -4.51 -3.25 4.77
N LYS A 32 -4.50 -3.09 6.10
CA LYS A 32 -3.32 -3.43 6.94
C LYS A 32 -2.99 -4.91 6.84
N ASP A 33 -4.01 -5.76 6.95
CA ASP A 33 -3.84 -7.20 6.93
C ASP A 33 -3.35 -7.67 5.54
N ALA A 34 -3.88 -7.09 4.47
CA ALA A 34 -3.43 -7.35 3.10
C ALA A 34 -1.96 -6.94 2.91
N CYS A 35 -1.55 -5.75 3.39
CA CYS A 35 -0.13 -5.35 3.38
C CYS A 35 0.75 -6.37 4.10
N ALA A 36 0.37 -6.80 5.31
CA ALA A 36 1.15 -7.74 6.10
C ALA A 36 1.27 -9.13 5.45
N VAL A 37 0.26 -9.54 4.66
CA VAL A 37 0.33 -10.78 3.86
C VAL A 37 1.28 -10.59 2.68
N ILE A 38 1.15 -9.50 1.92
CA ILE A 38 1.98 -9.23 0.72
C ILE A 38 3.46 -9.04 1.10
N GLU A 39 3.73 -8.39 2.23
CA GLU A 39 5.09 -8.12 2.73
C GLU A 39 5.90 -9.40 2.98
N ARG A 40 5.24 -10.54 3.25
CA ARG A 40 5.90 -11.86 3.40
C ARG A 40 6.49 -12.39 2.10
N PHE A 41 5.99 -11.92 0.95
CA PHE A 41 6.42 -12.32 -0.39
C PHE A 41 7.38 -11.29 -1.01
N ARG A 42 7.63 -10.16 -0.34
CA ARG A 42 8.61 -9.16 -0.80
C ARG A 42 10.02 -9.63 -0.48
N GLN A 43 10.97 -9.15 -1.27
CA GLN A 43 12.39 -9.40 -1.04
C GLN A 43 12.82 -8.73 0.27
N LYS A 44 13.51 -9.48 1.14
CA LYS A 44 14.02 -8.96 2.42
C LYS A 44 15.31 -8.18 2.16
N PHE A 45 15.19 -6.87 1.96
CA PHE A 45 16.35 -6.00 1.81
C PHE A 45 17.19 -5.96 3.10
N SER A 46 18.50 -6.13 2.96
CA SER A 46 19.43 -5.84 4.05
C SER A 46 19.40 -4.35 4.35
N LEU A 47 19.60 -3.93 5.60
CA LEU A 47 19.41 -2.53 6.06
C LEU A 47 20.18 -1.48 5.21
N SER A 48 21.25 -1.87 4.53
CA SER A 48 22.02 -1.05 3.58
C SER A 48 21.28 -0.79 2.26
N GLU A 49 20.45 -1.72 1.79
CA GLU A 49 19.68 -1.62 0.54
C GLU A 49 18.38 -0.83 0.74
N THR A 50 17.82 -0.84 1.96
CA THR A 50 16.65 -0.02 2.34
C THR A 50 16.91 1.48 2.19
N PHE A 51 18.14 1.95 2.43
CA PHE A 51 18.53 3.36 2.21
C PHE A 51 18.57 3.74 0.71
N LEU A 52 18.91 2.81 -0.17
CA LEU A 52 18.91 3.00 -1.63
C LEU A 52 17.48 2.94 -2.20
N SER A 53 16.62 2.09 -1.63
CA SER A 53 15.20 1.97 -1.99
C SER A 53 14.40 3.25 -1.69
N PHE A 54 14.74 4.01 -0.63
CA PHE A 54 14.14 5.33 -0.37
C PHE A 54 14.39 6.35 -1.50
N GLY A 55 15.42 6.11 -2.32
CA GLY A 55 15.74 6.87 -3.54
C GLY A 55 14.96 6.44 -4.79
N GLY A 56 14.12 5.40 -4.72
CA GLY A 56 13.31 4.92 -5.85
C GLY A 56 14.09 4.10 -6.88
N ARG A 57 15.09 3.31 -6.45
CA ARG A 57 15.74 2.32 -7.32
C ARG A 57 15.49 0.93 -6.75
N LEU A 58 14.59 0.16 -7.37
CA LEU A 58 14.51 -1.27 -7.11
C LEU A 58 15.81 -1.94 -7.61
N PRO A 59 16.32 -2.96 -6.90
CA PRO A 59 17.45 -3.75 -7.37
C PRO A 59 17.09 -4.43 -8.70
N ARG A 60 18.04 -4.46 -9.64
CA ARG A 60 17.85 -5.02 -10.99
C ARG A 60 17.61 -6.53 -11.04
N ASN A 61 17.75 -7.24 -9.92
CA ASN A 61 17.72 -8.71 -9.84
C ASN A 61 16.56 -9.20 -8.96
N LEU A 62 15.34 -8.73 -9.23
CA LEU A 62 14.13 -9.27 -8.62
C LEU A 62 13.62 -10.42 -9.46
N THR A 63 13.12 -11.46 -8.80
CA THR A 63 12.31 -12.48 -9.47
C THR A 63 10.94 -11.89 -9.85
N ASP A 64 10.29 -12.46 -10.86
CA ASP A 64 8.95 -12.01 -11.29
C ASP A 64 7.92 -12.04 -10.14
N GLU A 65 8.04 -13.01 -9.23
CA GLU A 65 7.17 -13.10 -8.06
C GLU A 65 7.42 -11.97 -7.05
N GLU A 66 8.69 -11.62 -6.79
CA GLU A 66 9.05 -10.51 -5.90
C GLU A 66 8.64 -9.16 -6.52
N LEU A 67 8.78 -9.00 -7.84
CA LEU A 67 8.32 -7.82 -8.56
C LEU A 67 6.81 -7.63 -8.44
N HIS A 68 6.04 -8.71 -8.62
CA HIS A 68 4.60 -8.67 -8.39
C HIS A 68 4.23 -8.39 -6.94
N ALA A 69 5.01 -8.88 -5.97
CA ALA A 69 4.80 -8.56 -4.56
C ALA A 69 5.03 -7.06 -4.27
N GLU A 70 6.07 -6.46 -4.86
CA GLU A 70 6.32 -5.02 -4.77
C GLU A 70 5.18 -4.19 -5.36
N LEU A 71 4.69 -4.57 -6.55
CA LEU A 71 3.54 -3.91 -7.20
C LEU A 71 2.26 -4.04 -6.36
N CYS A 72 1.93 -5.25 -5.90
CA CYS A 72 0.77 -5.47 -5.05
C CYS A 72 0.85 -4.68 -3.74
N TYR A 73 2.06 -4.54 -3.19
CA TYR A 73 2.29 -3.77 -1.97
C TYR A 73 2.10 -2.27 -2.21
N ALA A 74 2.62 -1.74 -3.31
CA ALA A 74 2.43 -0.34 -3.72
C ALA A 74 0.93 -0.02 -3.90
N GLU A 75 0.18 -0.91 -4.54
CA GLU A 75 -1.25 -0.72 -4.75
C GLU A 75 -2.05 -0.71 -3.44
N CYS A 76 -1.74 -1.64 -2.51
CA CYS A 76 -2.30 -1.59 -1.15
C CYS A 76 -1.93 -0.29 -0.41
N LEU A 77 -0.72 0.24 -0.57
CA LEU A 77 -0.33 1.52 0.03
C LEU A 77 -1.13 2.69 -0.54
N LEU A 78 -1.41 2.71 -1.84
CA LEU A 78 -2.31 3.69 -2.46
C LEU A 78 -3.71 3.61 -1.86
N THR A 79 -4.26 2.40 -1.71
CA THR A 79 -5.59 2.20 -1.13
C THR A 79 -5.66 2.79 0.29
N ARG A 80 -4.63 2.53 1.11
CA ARG A 80 -4.54 3.05 2.48
C ARG A 80 -4.34 4.56 2.51
N ALA A 81 -3.60 5.11 1.55
CA ALA A 81 -3.44 6.56 1.42
C ALA A 81 -4.79 7.20 1.14
N ALA A 82 -5.55 6.68 0.16
CA ALA A 82 -6.89 7.13 -0.17
C ALA A 82 -7.82 7.08 1.05
N LEU A 83 -7.91 5.94 1.75
CA LEU A 83 -8.76 5.79 2.94
C LEU A 83 -8.40 6.78 4.06
N ALA A 84 -7.12 7.11 4.23
CA ALA A 84 -6.69 8.07 5.25
C ALA A 84 -7.20 9.50 4.98
N PHE A 85 -7.49 9.87 3.73
CA PHE A 85 -8.15 11.15 3.44
C PHE A 85 -9.62 11.18 3.87
N PHE A 86 -10.30 10.02 3.90
CA PHE A 86 -11.73 9.92 4.24
C PHE A 86 -11.97 9.61 5.72
N GLN A 87 -10.99 9.05 6.43
CA GLN A 87 -11.13 8.74 7.87
C GLN A 87 -10.84 9.93 8.80
N ASP A 88 -9.94 10.83 8.44
CA ASP A 88 -9.53 11.94 9.31
C ASP A 88 -9.70 13.30 8.61
N ASP A 89 -10.41 14.24 9.23
CA ASP A 89 -10.43 15.66 8.86
C ASP A 89 -9.08 16.38 9.14
N ASN A 90 -8.05 15.62 9.55
CA ASN A 90 -6.82 16.18 10.10
C ASN A 90 -5.68 16.23 9.06
N PHE A 91 -5.00 17.39 9.01
CA PHE A 91 -3.91 17.71 8.08
C PHE A 91 -2.76 16.69 8.07
N ALA A 92 -2.55 15.97 9.17
CA ALA A 92 -1.55 14.92 9.29
C ALA A 92 -1.84 13.68 8.41
N SER A 93 -3.12 13.34 8.18
CA SER A 93 -3.52 12.19 7.37
C SER A 93 -3.40 12.50 5.87
N PHE A 94 -3.63 13.75 5.48
CA PHE A 94 -3.29 14.29 4.16
C PHE A 94 -1.79 14.17 3.84
N ILE A 95 -0.92 14.61 4.77
CA ILE A 95 0.55 14.53 4.60
C ILE A 95 1.01 13.07 4.47
N LYS A 96 0.49 12.17 5.32
CA LYS A 96 0.80 10.73 5.22
C LYS A 96 0.31 10.13 3.89
N GLY A 97 -0.85 10.56 3.41
CA GLY A 97 -1.38 10.17 2.09
C GLY A 97 -0.46 10.62 0.95
N ALA A 98 -0.03 11.88 0.97
CA ALA A 98 0.87 12.44 -0.03
C ALA A 98 2.25 11.74 -0.05
N LEU A 99 2.82 11.43 1.12
CA LEU A 99 4.07 10.68 1.21
C LEU A 99 3.94 9.27 0.61
N ARG A 100 2.81 8.59 0.83
CA ARG A 100 2.55 7.27 0.23
C ARG A 100 2.39 7.34 -1.29
N ILE A 101 1.71 8.36 -1.82
CA ILE A 101 1.60 8.57 -3.27
C ILE A 101 2.98 8.74 -3.91
N ARG A 102 3.87 9.52 -3.28
CA ARG A 102 5.26 9.69 -3.72
C ARG A 102 6.01 8.35 -3.76
N SER A 103 5.88 7.53 -2.71
CA SER A 103 6.48 6.19 -2.69
C SER A 103 5.98 5.30 -3.81
N CYS A 104 4.69 5.36 -4.14
CA CYS A 104 4.12 4.56 -5.23
C CYS A 104 4.69 4.99 -6.59
N TYR A 105 4.80 6.29 -6.84
CA TYR A 105 5.45 6.82 -8.05
C TYR A 105 6.91 6.37 -8.18
N GLN A 106 7.64 6.27 -7.06
CA GLN A 106 9.02 5.76 -7.06
C GLN A 106 9.13 4.25 -7.30
N ILE A 107 8.09 3.46 -7.00
CA ILE A 107 8.07 2.02 -7.28
C ILE A 107 7.70 1.76 -8.75
N TYR A 108 6.79 2.57 -9.32
CA TYR A 108 6.39 2.45 -10.72
C TYR A 108 7.47 2.86 -11.73
N ARG A 109 8.49 3.60 -11.29
CA ARG A 109 9.58 4.11 -12.12
C ARG A 109 10.79 3.20 -12.08
#